data_AF-A0A2G9NPE3-F1
#
_entry.id   AF-A0A2G9NPE3-F1
#
_cell.length_a   1.000
_cell.length_b   1.000
_cell.length_c   1.000
_cell.angle_alpha   90.00
_cell.angle_beta   90.00
_cell.angle_gamma   90.00
#
_symmetry.space_group_name_H-M   'P 1'
#
loop_
_entity.id
_entity.type
_entity.pdbx_description
1 polymer ?
#
loop_
_entity_poly.entity_id
_entity_poly.type
_entity_poly.pdbx_seq_one_letter_code
_entity_poly.pdbx_strand_id
1 'polypeptide(L)'
;MQKISSLDKKLANDARNKKMMSFFMLLIMIGSVVGFGFAYYSGSSNSNSGNNSNDEDNSDLTGWPFEFNGQTMYLSNSQESVANIQVKSSKSIADYAGKVIYLDSDSSLVANEIKSTLGLYSSRIQPACFGSCEKNLPELNCSDNLIVWNSSKIDNIYQEDECVFIEGDIKTLDAFIYHTFGA
;
A
#
# COMPACT_ATOMS: atom_id res chain seq x y z
N MET A 1 43.26 -56.66 24.12
CA MET A 1 42.18 -56.44 23.14
C MET A 1 41.12 -55.52 23.74
N GLN A 2 41.21 -54.20 23.54
CA GLN A 2 40.15 -53.23 23.82
C GLN A 2 40.35 -51.99 22.92
N LYS A 3 39.25 -51.32 22.55
CA LYS A 3 39.11 -50.15 21.64
C LYS A 3 38.87 -50.45 20.15
N ILE A 4 37.67 -50.92 19.82
CA ILE A 4 37.05 -50.66 18.49
C ILE A 4 35.61 -50.12 18.64
N SER A 5 34.93 -50.38 19.76
CA SER A 5 33.54 -49.99 20.02
C SER A 5 33.24 -48.47 20.16
N SER A 6 34.24 -47.60 19.99
CA SER A 6 34.13 -46.14 20.19
C SER A 6 33.73 -45.39 18.90
N LEU A 7 34.17 -45.88 17.73
CA LEU A 7 33.91 -45.24 16.44
C LEU A 7 32.50 -45.52 15.93
N ASP A 8 32.02 -46.76 16.04
CA ASP A 8 30.67 -47.13 15.59
C ASP A 8 29.57 -46.43 16.37
N LYS A 9 29.79 -46.19 17.68
CA LYS A 9 28.85 -45.43 18.51
C LYS A 9 28.78 -43.94 18.13
N LYS A 10 29.89 -43.35 17.68
CA LYS A 10 29.90 -41.96 17.18
C LYS A 10 29.17 -41.85 15.84
N LEU A 11 29.45 -42.76 14.90
CA LEU A 11 28.79 -42.77 13.59
C LEU A 11 27.28 -43.01 13.69
N ALA A 12 26.83 -43.88 14.60
CA ALA A 12 25.41 -44.11 14.84
C ALA A 12 24.69 -42.89 15.45
N ASN A 13 25.37 -42.15 16.34
CA ASN A 13 24.82 -40.92 16.93
C ASN A 13 24.77 -39.77 15.92
N ASP A 14 25.77 -39.64 15.06
CA ASP A 14 25.78 -38.62 14.00
C ASP A 14 24.67 -38.89 12.96
N ALA A 15 24.38 -40.16 12.66
CA ALA A 15 23.26 -40.54 11.80
C ALA A 15 21.88 -40.22 12.43
N ARG A 16 21.75 -40.34 13.76
CA ARG A 16 20.53 -39.97 14.48
C ARG A 16 20.32 -38.46 14.54
N ASN A 17 21.37 -37.69 14.81
CA ASN A 17 21.30 -36.24 14.86
C ASN A 17 21.00 -35.62 13.48
N LYS A 18 21.55 -36.18 12.40
CA LYS A 18 21.23 -35.76 11.02
C LYS A 18 19.75 -36.00 10.66
N LYS A 19 19.18 -37.14 11.07
CA LYS A 19 17.74 -37.43 10.87
C LYS A 19 16.86 -36.48 11.67
N MET A 20 17.23 -36.18 12.91
CA MET A 20 16.51 -35.24 13.77
C MET A 20 16.53 -33.81 13.21
N MET A 21 17.68 -33.36 12.70
CA MET A 21 17.83 -32.02 12.11
C MET A 21 17.02 -31.86 10.81
N SER A 22 16.99 -32.90 9.97
CA SER A 22 16.15 -32.90 8.76
C SER A 22 14.66 -32.88 9.09
N PHE A 23 14.22 -33.61 10.12
CA PHE A 23 12.83 -33.58 10.58
C PHE A 23 12.43 -32.20 11.14
N PHE A 24 13.32 -31.56 11.89
CA PHE A 24 13.07 -30.23 12.46
C PHE A 24 12.92 -29.15 11.39
N MET A 25 13.75 -29.18 10.34
CA MET A 25 13.64 -28.27 9.18
C MET A 25 12.30 -28.43 8.46
N LEU A 26 11.82 -29.66 8.28
CA LEU A 26 10.52 -29.94 7.67
C LEU A 26 9.36 -29.34 8.50
N LEU A 27 9.44 -29.46 9.82
CA LEU A 27 8.43 -28.92 10.74
C LEU A 27 8.32 -27.40 10.68
N ILE A 28 9.44 -26.68 10.55
CA ILE A 28 9.45 -25.21 10.41
C ILE A 28 8.78 -24.79 9.10
N MET A 29 9.04 -25.52 8.01
CA MET A 29 8.47 -25.22 6.70
C MET A 29 6.95 -25.48 6.63
N ILE A 30 6.46 -26.50 7.34
CA ILE A 30 5.01 -26.78 7.43
C ILE A 30 4.33 -25.80 8.41
N GLY A 31 5.00 -25.46 9.52
CA GLY A 31 4.49 -24.54 10.53
C GLY A 31 4.22 -23.13 9.99
N SER A 32 5.00 -22.65 9.02
CA SER A 32 4.78 -21.34 8.41
C SER A 32 3.48 -21.25 7.59
N VAL A 33 2.97 -22.37 7.05
CA VAL A 33 1.75 -22.40 6.25
C VAL A 33 0.49 -22.44 7.13
N VAL A 34 0.55 -23.15 8.26
CA VAL A 34 -0.61 -23.32 9.16
C VAL A 34 -0.99 -22.01 9.87
N GLY A 35 -0.03 -21.11 10.10
CA GLY A 35 -0.28 -19.80 10.72
C GLY A 35 -1.26 -18.91 9.92
N PHE A 36 -1.28 -19.03 8.59
CA PHE A 36 -2.17 -18.25 7.73
C PHE A 36 -3.63 -18.77 7.75
N GLY A 37 -3.87 -20.04 8.10
CA GLY A 37 -5.22 -20.62 8.10
C GLY A 37 -6.08 -20.26 9.32
N PHE A 38 -5.46 -20.05 10.49
CA PHE A 38 -6.20 -19.73 11.72
C PHE A 38 -6.54 -18.23 11.87
N ALA A 39 -5.77 -17.34 11.23
CA ALA A 39 -6.11 -15.91 11.20
C ALA A 39 -7.40 -15.61 10.43
N TYR A 40 -7.82 -16.51 9.54
CA TYR A 40 -9.00 -16.32 8.69
C TYR A 40 -10.27 -17.02 9.20
N TYR A 41 -10.17 -17.91 10.19
CA TYR A 41 -11.28 -18.78 10.62
C TYR A 41 -11.87 -18.42 12.01
N SER A 42 -11.54 -17.25 12.58
CA SER A 42 -12.22 -16.74 13.79
C SER A 42 -13.55 -16.03 13.50
N GLY A 43 -13.96 -15.93 12.23
CA GLY A 43 -15.29 -15.44 11.84
C GLY A 43 -16.26 -16.59 11.57
N SER A 44 -16.84 -17.20 12.62
CA SER A 44 -17.99 -18.10 12.43
C SER A 44 -18.96 -18.08 13.61
N SER A 45 -20.10 -17.41 13.43
CA SER A 45 -21.45 -18.02 13.45
C SER A 45 -22.48 -16.88 13.40
N ASN A 46 -23.38 -16.74 12.42
CA ASN A 46 -24.41 -17.62 11.84
C ASN A 46 -25.81 -17.10 12.23
N SER A 47 -26.58 -16.56 11.27
CA SER A 47 -27.98 -16.99 11.05
C SER A 47 -28.59 -16.33 9.82
N ASN A 48 -28.97 -17.18 8.88
CA ASN A 48 -29.98 -16.98 7.84
C ASN A 48 -31.21 -16.21 8.35
N SER A 49 -31.68 -15.17 7.64
CA SER A 49 -33.10 -14.90 7.37
C SER A 49 -33.31 -13.54 6.69
N GLY A 50 -33.82 -13.57 5.46
CA GLY A 50 -34.84 -12.62 5.03
C GLY A 50 -34.39 -11.25 4.53
N ASN A 51 -34.38 -11.13 3.20
CA ASN A 51 -34.87 -10.01 2.39
C ASN A 51 -35.22 -8.67 3.11
N ASN A 52 -34.67 -7.59 2.54
CA ASN A 52 -34.99 -6.17 2.66
C ASN A 52 -34.07 -5.28 3.51
N SER A 53 -33.79 -4.14 2.87
CA SER A 53 -33.50 -2.81 3.41
C SER A 53 -32.09 -2.55 3.94
N ASN A 54 -31.40 -1.69 3.20
CA ASN A 54 -30.34 -0.77 3.64
C ASN A 54 -29.15 -1.43 4.33
N ASP A 55 -28.16 -1.85 3.54
CA ASP A 55 -26.79 -2.02 4.03
C ASP A 55 -26.13 -0.64 4.24
N GLU A 56 -26.69 0.12 5.18
CA GLU A 56 -25.97 1.07 6.02
C GLU A 56 -25.47 0.29 7.25
N ASP A 57 -24.47 -0.57 7.09
CA ASP A 57 -23.63 -1.03 8.22
C ASP A 57 -22.42 -1.81 7.71
N ASN A 58 -21.43 -1.06 7.22
CA ASN A 58 -20.05 -1.51 7.17
C ASN A 58 -19.14 -0.33 7.55
N SER A 59 -19.35 0.16 8.77
CA SER A 59 -18.75 1.37 9.34
C SER A 59 -17.25 1.27 9.67
N ASP A 60 -16.53 0.25 9.18
CA ASP A 60 -15.10 0.06 9.41
C ASP A 60 -14.21 0.41 8.20
N LEU A 61 -14.80 0.77 7.06
CA LEU A 61 -14.09 1.31 5.88
C LEU A 61 -14.54 2.75 5.65
N THR A 62 -13.91 3.70 6.36
CA THR A 62 -14.35 5.10 6.50
C THR A 62 -14.06 5.98 5.27
N GLY A 63 -14.28 5.47 4.06
CA GLY A 63 -14.05 6.22 2.83
C GLY A 63 -15.10 5.94 1.75
N TRP A 64 -15.11 6.79 0.72
CA TRP A 64 -15.96 6.66 -0.45
C TRP A 64 -15.34 5.64 -1.41
N PRO A 65 -16.02 4.52 -1.70
CA PRO A 65 -15.49 3.52 -2.59
C PRO A 65 -15.52 4.01 -4.04
N PHE A 66 -14.46 3.72 -4.79
CA PHE A 66 -14.47 3.80 -6.25
C PHE A 66 -13.77 2.59 -6.85
N GLU A 67 -14.27 2.13 -8.00
CA GLU A 67 -13.75 0.94 -8.66
C GLU A 67 -12.89 1.32 -9.87
N PHE A 68 -11.70 0.74 -9.94
CA PHE A 68 -10.82 0.86 -11.09
C PHE A 68 -10.16 -0.49 -11.39
N ASN A 69 -10.29 -0.98 -12.63
CA ASN A 69 -9.76 -2.28 -13.06
C ASN A 69 -10.15 -3.47 -12.13
N GLY A 70 -11.37 -3.45 -11.58
CA GLY A 70 -11.86 -4.49 -10.68
C GLY A 70 -11.26 -4.46 -9.27
N GLN A 71 -10.56 -3.38 -8.91
CA GLN A 71 -10.12 -3.11 -7.54
C GLN A 71 -10.94 -1.96 -6.96
N THR A 72 -11.44 -2.15 -5.74
CA THR A 72 -12.10 -1.10 -4.96
C THR A 72 -11.07 -0.37 -4.12
N MET A 73 -11.00 0.95 -4.29
CA MET A 73 -10.21 1.86 -3.47
C MET A 73 -11.16 2.78 -2.69
N TYR A 74 -10.65 3.38 -1.61
CA TYR A 74 -11.43 4.26 -0.76
C TYR A 74 -10.76 5.62 -0.66
N LEU A 75 -11.53 6.67 -0.91
CA LEU A 75 -11.10 8.07 -0.82
C LEU A 75 -11.82 8.79 0.31
N SER A 76 -11.28 9.92 0.77
CA SER A 76 -11.86 10.70 1.86
C SER A 76 -13.19 11.35 1.46
N ASN A 77 -13.38 11.62 0.16
CA ASN A 77 -14.47 12.37 -0.42
C ASN A 77 -15.06 11.67 -1.65
N SER A 78 -16.35 11.88 -1.89
CA SER A 78 -17.04 11.34 -3.06
C SER A 78 -16.66 12.12 -4.30
N GLN A 79 -16.74 11.47 -5.46
CA GLN A 79 -16.50 12.09 -6.75
C GLN A 79 -17.40 13.33 -6.98
N GLU A 80 -18.67 13.25 -6.56
CA GLU A 80 -19.62 14.36 -6.68
C GLU A 80 -19.19 15.60 -5.87
N SER A 81 -18.58 15.39 -4.70
CA SER A 81 -18.16 16.48 -3.81
C SER A 81 -16.95 17.25 -4.32
N VAL A 82 -16.21 16.68 -5.27
CA VAL A 82 -14.97 17.24 -5.83
C VAL A 82 -15.09 17.59 -7.32
N ALA A 83 -16.24 17.36 -7.94
CA ALA A 83 -16.47 17.55 -9.39
C ALA A 83 -16.22 18.97 -9.89
N ASN A 84 -16.32 19.97 -9.01
CA ASN A 84 -16.12 21.39 -9.30
C ASN A 84 -14.65 21.85 -9.18
N ILE A 85 -13.74 20.98 -8.74
CA ILE A 85 -12.30 21.27 -8.67
C ILE A 85 -11.68 21.00 -10.05
N GLN A 86 -11.04 22.03 -10.63
CA GLN A 86 -10.43 21.90 -11.96
C GLN A 86 -9.03 21.28 -11.86
N VAL A 87 -8.83 20.15 -12.55
CA VAL A 87 -7.53 19.46 -12.62
C VAL A 87 -6.80 19.85 -13.90
N LYS A 88 -5.73 20.66 -13.80
CA LYS A 88 -4.88 21.07 -14.94
C LYS A 88 -3.64 20.19 -15.04
N SER A 89 -3.83 18.88 -15.08
CA SER A 89 -2.77 17.90 -15.29
C SER A 89 -3.19 16.91 -16.37
N SER A 90 -2.22 16.47 -17.18
CA SER A 90 -2.40 15.41 -18.17
C SER A 90 -1.95 14.04 -17.65
N LYS A 91 -1.51 13.95 -16.39
CA LYS A 91 -1.06 12.69 -15.78
C LYS A 91 -2.24 11.72 -15.66
N SER A 92 -1.97 10.49 -16.06
CA SER A 92 -2.84 9.34 -15.94
C SER A 92 -2.19 8.27 -15.06
N ILE A 93 -2.94 7.26 -14.65
CA ILE A 93 -2.38 6.13 -13.90
C ILE A 93 -1.25 5.41 -14.65
N ALA A 94 -1.28 5.41 -15.99
CA ALA A 94 -0.24 4.81 -16.82
C ALA A 94 1.11 5.54 -16.67
N ASP A 95 1.08 6.84 -16.37
CA ASP A 95 2.30 7.64 -16.17
C ASP A 95 3.02 7.27 -14.87
N TYR A 96 2.29 6.74 -13.89
CA TYR A 96 2.81 6.30 -12.60
C TYR A 96 3.11 4.80 -12.54
N ALA A 97 2.52 4.01 -13.43
CA ALA A 97 2.63 2.56 -13.42
C ALA A 97 4.09 2.07 -13.44
N GLY A 98 4.48 1.32 -12.42
CA GLY A 98 5.84 0.75 -12.29
C GLY A 98 6.96 1.76 -12.05
N LYS A 99 6.66 3.06 -11.89
CA LYS A 99 7.65 4.11 -11.59
C LYS A 99 7.72 4.40 -10.10
N VAL A 100 8.80 5.04 -9.66
CA VAL A 100 8.87 5.59 -8.29
C VAL A 100 8.12 6.91 -8.28
N ILE A 101 7.18 7.07 -7.35
CA ILE A 101 6.53 8.35 -7.08
C ILE A 101 7.27 9.01 -5.93
N TYR A 102 7.77 10.21 -6.17
CA TYR A 102 8.28 11.06 -5.11
C TYR A 102 7.15 11.93 -4.58
N LEU A 103 7.11 12.09 -3.26
CA LEU A 103 6.08 12.87 -2.58
C LEU A 103 6.74 13.91 -1.68
N ASP A 104 6.47 15.18 -1.96
CA ASP A 104 6.73 16.29 -1.07
C ASP A 104 5.43 16.70 -0.39
N SER A 105 5.29 16.32 0.89
CA SER A 105 4.13 16.65 1.72
C SER A 105 4.50 16.52 3.20
N ASP A 106 4.11 17.51 4.00
CA ASP A 106 4.19 17.44 5.46
C ASP A 106 2.97 16.74 6.10
N SER A 107 1.94 16.38 5.32
CA SER A 107 0.71 15.77 5.81
C SER A 107 0.76 14.25 5.70
N SER A 108 0.70 13.56 6.84
CA SER A 108 0.61 12.09 6.88
C SER A 108 -0.68 11.55 6.27
N LEU A 109 -1.78 12.31 6.35
CA LEU A 109 -3.06 11.93 5.76
C LEU A 109 -2.95 11.89 4.22
N VAL A 110 -2.38 12.94 3.62
CA VAL A 110 -2.13 13.03 2.18
C VAL A 110 -1.21 11.90 1.73
N ALA A 111 -0.11 11.68 2.46
CA ALA A 111 0.81 10.60 2.13
C ALA A 111 0.16 9.22 2.19
N ASN A 112 -0.71 8.98 3.16
CA ASN A 112 -1.44 7.71 3.28
C ASN A 112 -2.44 7.53 2.14
N GLU A 113 -3.15 8.58 1.73
CA GLU A 113 -4.14 8.49 0.66
C GLU A 113 -3.50 8.26 -0.72
N ILE A 114 -2.40 8.96 -1.02
CA ILE A 114 -1.61 8.69 -2.22
C ILE A 114 -1.07 7.25 -2.20
N LYS A 115 -0.61 6.78 -1.03
CA LYS A 115 -0.08 5.43 -0.88
C LYS A 115 -1.15 4.34 -1.00
N SER A 116 -2.36 4.56 -0.49
CA SER A 116 -3.46 3.58 -0.62
C SER A 116 -4.04 3.54 -2.02
N THR A 117 -3.82 4.57 -2.84
CA THR A 117 -4.34 4.68 -4.21
C THR A 117 -3.25 4.47 -5.26
N LEU A 118 -2.45 5.49 -5.57
CA LEU A 118 -1.36 5.43 -6.55
C LEU A 118 -0.27 4.42 -6.16
N GLY A 119 -0.13 4.12 -4.87
CA GLY A 119 0.79 3.10 -4.37
C GLY A 119 0.50 1.69 -4.89
N LEU A 120 -0.73 1.40 -5.32
CA LEU A 120 -1.11 0.10 -5.88
C LEU A 120 -0.54 -0.13 -7.29
N TYR A 121 -0.24 0.95 -8.01
CA TYR A 121 0.21 0.92 -9.40
C TYR A 121 1.67 1.34 -9.57
N SER A 122 2.20 2.12 -8.63
CA SER A 122 3.61 2.52 -8.63
C SER A 122 4.52 1.42 -8.08
N SER A 123 5.83 1.52 -8.37
CA SER A 123 6.84 0.62 -7.82
C SER A 123 7.01 0.85 -6.30
N ARG A 124 7.00 2.12 -5.91
CA ARG A 124 6.97 2.59 -4.51
C ARG A 124 6.68 4.09 -4.46
N ILE A 125 6.24 4.54 -3.29
CA ILE A 125 6.15 5.96 -2.95
C ILE A 125 7.28 6.30 -1.98
N GLN A 126 8.02 7.36 -2.27
CA GLN A 126 9.19 7.79 -1.50
C GLN A 126 9.07 9.27 -1.12
N PRO A 127 9.21 9.64 0.17
CA PRO A 127 9.28 11.04 0.56
C PRO A 127 10.48 11.75 -0.09
N ALA A 128 10.26 12.97 -0.57
CA ALA A 128 11.27 13.84 -1.17
C ALA A 128 10.93 15.30 -0.86
N CYS A 129 11.81 16.22 -1.22
CA CYS A 129 11.53 17.65 -1.15
C CYS A 129 11.67 18.26 -2.54
N PHE A 130 10.77 19.18 -2.87
CA PHE A 130 10.88 20.04 -4.04
C PHE A 130 11.88 21.16 -3.75
N GLY A 131 13.05 21.10 -4.39
CA GLY A 131 14.16 22.01 -4.09
C GLY A 131 14.91 21.68 -2.80
N SER A 132 15.45 22.69 -2.13
CA SER A 132 16.34 22.51 -0.99
C SER A 132 15.59 22.13 0.29
N CYS A 133 16.12 21.15 1.03
CA CYS A 133 15.46 20.62 2.22
C CYS A 133 16.33 20.69 3.48
N GLU A 134 15.72 20.97 4.63
CA GLU A 134 16.40 20.87 5.93
C GLU A 134 16.53 19.41 6.39
N LYS A 135 15.66 18.54 5.89
CA LYS A 135 15.62 17.11 6.21
C LYS A 135 16.59 16.35 5.29
N ASN A 136 17.14 15.23 5.78
CA ASN A 136 17.96 14.32 4.96
C ASN A 136 17.09 13.48 4.00
N LEU A 137 16.42 14.17 3.08
CA LEU A 137 15.55 13.61 2.04
C LEU A 137 16.13 13.94 0.65
N PRO A 138 15.80 13.17 -0.39
CA PRO A 138 16.19 13.51 -1.76
C PRO A 138 15.62 14.88 -2.15
N GLU A 139 16.50 15.77 -2.60
CA GLU A 139 16.14 17.05 -3.20
C GLU A 139 15.91 16.83 -4.70
N LEU A 140 14.70 17.12 -5.17
CA LEU A 140 14.28 16.87 -6.54
C LEU A 140 13.80 18.15 -7.23
N ASN A 141 13.80 18.07 -8.54
CA ASN A 141 13.19 19.05 -9.43
C ASN A 141 12.13 18.34 -10.30
N CYS A 142 11.49 19.06 -11.21
CA CYS A 142 10.43 18.52 -12.07
C CYS A 142 10.89 17.64 -13.24
N SER A 143 12.10 17.09 -13.18
CA SER A 143 12.57 16.06 -14.12
C SER A 143 12.12 14.65 -13.71
N ASP A 144 11.70 14.46 -12.46
CA ASP A 144 11.25 13.18 -11.90
C ASP A 144 9.74 13.21 -11.61
N ASN A 145 9.13 12.04 -11.44
CA ASN A 145 7.71 11.93 -11.07
C ASN A 145 7.51 12.36 -9.61
N LEU A 146 7.28 13.65 -9.42
CA LEU A 146 7.15 14.29 -8.12
C LEU A 146 5.72 14.82 -7.94
N ILE A 147 5.09 14.49 -6.82
CA ILE A 147 3.84 15.11 -6.39
C ILE A 147 4.20 16.05 -5.23
N VAL A 148 3.86 17.33 -5.38
CA VAL A 148 4.05 18.36 -4.37
C VAL A 148 2.69 18.75 -3.84
N TRP A 149 2.46 18.55 -2.54
CA TRP A 149 1.23 18.95 -1.88
C TRP A 149 1.47 20.08 -0.88
N ASN A 150 0.71 21.15 -1.02
CA ASN A 150 0.73 22.29 -0.12
C ASN A 150 -0.68 22.61 0.39
N SER A 151 -0.83 22.76 1.70
CA SER A 151 -2.11 23.18 2.26
C SER A 151 -2.42 24.62 1.85
N SER A 152 -3.57 24.83 1.23
CA SER A 152 -4.02 26.15 0.77
C SER A 152 -5.53 26.30 0.95
N LYS A 153 -6.01 27.54 0.94
CA LYS A 153 -7.45 27.85 0.89
C LYS A 153 -8.00 27.87 -0.53
N ILE A 154 -7.11 27.83 -1.53
CA ILE A 154 -7.44 27.86 -2.94
C ILE A 154 -7.18 26.46 -3.47
N ASP A 155 -8.20 25.86 -4.07
CA ASP A 155 -8.08 24.57 -4.73
C ASP A 155 -7.48 24.77 -6.12
N ASN A 156 -6.26 24.28 -6.30
CA ASN A 156 -5.54 24.42 -7.55
C ASN A 156 -4.67 23.18 -7.77
N ILE A 157 -4.85 22.56 -8.93
CA ILE A 157 -4.06 21.39 -9.35
C ILE A 157 -3.49 21.73 -10.71
N TYR A 158 -2.18 21.69 -10.82
CA TYR A 158 -1.49 21.98 -12.07
C TYR A 158 -0.24 21.13 -12.22
N GLN A 159 0.21 21.00 -13.45
CA GLN A 159 1.38 20.23 -13.81
C GLN A 159 2.44 21.15 -14.42
N GLU A 160 3.69 20.95 -14.01
CA GLU A 160 4.87 21.51 -14.66
C GLU A 160 5.84 20.37 -14.92
N ASP A 161 6.12 20.09 -16.19
CA ASP A 161 6.92 18.94 -16.63
C ASP A 161 6.42 17.60 -16.02
N GLU A 162 7.26 16.92 -15.23
CA GLU A 162 6.91 15.67 -14.55
C GLU A 162 6.33 15.88 -13.13
N CYS A 163 6.30 17.12 -12.63
CA CYS A 163 5.70 17.46 -11.34
C CYS A 163 4.19 17.66 -11.43
N VAL A 164 3.47 17.22 -10.41
CA VAL A 164 2.10 17.67 -10.13
C VAL A 164 2.08 18.44 -8.84
N PHE A 165 1.56 19.66 -8.89
CA PHE A 165 1.35 20.54 -7.75
C PHE A 165 -0.13 20.51 -7.35
N ILE A 166 -0.37 20.21 -6.08
CA ILE A 166 -1.70 20.12 -5.48
C ILE A 166 -1.73 21.12 -4.33
N GLU A 167 -2.44 22.23 -4.53
CA GLU A 167 -2.65 23.25 -3.52
C GLU A 167 -4.10 23.18 -3.05
N GLY A 168 -4.35 22.96 -1.77
CA GLY A 168 -5.71 22.90 -1.25
C GLY A 168 -5.84 22.08 0.02
N ASP A 169 -7.06 21.59 0.28
CA ASP A 169 -7.30 20.59 1.31
C ASP A 169 -7.24 19.16 0.74
N ILE A 170 -7.71 18.18 1.52
CA ILE A 170 -7.72 16.78 1.08
C ILE A 170 -8.62 16.58 -0.14
N LYS A 171 -9.73 17.32 -0.29
CA LYS A 171 -10.65 17.18 -1.44
C LYS A 171 -9.95 17.44 -2.77
N THR A 172 -9.01 18.36 -2.77
CA THR A 172 -8.21 18.69 -3.95
C THR A 172 -7.28 17.54 -4.33
N LEU A 173 -6.78 16.78 -3.35
CA LEU A 173 -6.08 15.53 -3.62
C LEU A 173 -7.02 14.46 -4.19
N ASP A 174 -8.18 14.23 -3.59
CA ASP A 174 -9.16 13.26 -4.10
C ASP A 174 -9.56 13.59 -5.55
N ALA A 175 -9.78 14.87 -5.87
CA ALA A 175 -10.07 15.34 -7.22
C ALA A 175 -8.97 14.95 -8.22
N PHE A 176 -7.70 15.16 -7.83
CA PHE A 176 -6.56 14.72 -8.62
C PHE A 176 -6.52 13.20 -8.80
N ILE A 177 -6.83 12.43 -7.75
CA ILE A 177 -6.86 10.97 -7.82
C ILE A 177 -7.95 10.50 -8.79
N TYR A 178 -9.21 10.95 -8.63
CA TYR A 178 -10.29 10.60 -9.56
C TYR A 178 -9.92 10.90 -11.02
N HIS A 179 -9.40 12.11 -11.29
CA HIS A 179 -8.94 12.49 -12.62
C HIS A 179 -7.83 11.58 -13.17
N THR A 180 -6.84 11.24 -12.33
CA THR A 180 -5.72 10.36 -12.72
C THR A 180 -6.20 8.95 -13.09
N PHE A 181 -7.25 8.47 -12.43
CA PHE A 181 -7.90 7.19 -12.71
C PHE A 181 -8.96 7.26 -13.82
N GLY A 182 -9.24 8.45 -14.38
CA GLY A 182 -10.22 8.66 -15.44
C GLY A 182 -11.66 8.49 -14.99
N ALA A 183 -11.93 8.72 -13.70
CA ALA A 183 -13.26 8.69 -13.10
C ALA A 183 -13.99 10.02 -13.28
#